data_AF-A0A351QCF0-F1
#
_entry.id   AF-A0A351QCF0-F1
#
_cell.length_a   1.000
_cell.length_b   1.000
_cell.length_c   1.000
_cell.angle_alpha   90.00
_cell.angle_beta   90.00
_cell.angle_gamma   90.00
#
_symmetry.space_group_name_H-M   'P 1'
#
loop_
_entity.id
_entity.type
_entity.pdbx_description
1 polymer ?
#
loop_
_entity_poly.entity_id
_entity_poly.type
_entity_poly.pdbx_seq_one_letter_code
_entity_poly.pdbx_strand_id
1 'polypeptide(L)'
;MKDKEEFIRTDPDAAHKVYWLAVLNWIVPFLCILAGLVLTTQKFAVLMNHDYNVIGRPLFILNGAYRVYNPLIFILGMFKYAFDDVYSYYFFQAAPAAFIALVVAVLLFLITSIIVSAHQKNQHIHGTARWATRKDLEKFGMLQPRGVICGQLSSANVGYHTDKEKMSLVLNLPKNLVTRKVHVAPVVCHSGRTNTWMIAPTRTGKGVSTVIPTCLSYGVPYWGTDSKTGKKAVKGRGSMVIFDPKGENWEASAGYRSRFSTCIPFRPLDPDGDTAHYNPIHEIPDSPSEAFSWADMIAEIFFGAENAKATSDGATQYFNNTARDIFAGVVMHVRFCRYIAWKDKNLSTVLDIFSQASSDDNKGDDEESGGPGSAMLAQMREEGVHVDDSGHESPLIHELIVKAANRSETQTPKERASTYSTVFSKISLFQDPLLKNATAYSDFSVDDFIDGKNGISLYLIVPYNHIKRISPV
;
A
#
# COMPACT_ATOMS: atom_id res chain seq x y z
N MET A 1 -5.03 28.64 -0.06
CA MET A 1 -3.63 28.69 -0.51
C MET A 1 -3.62 28.72 -2.02
N LYS A 2 -2.97 29.72 -2.63
CA LYS A 2 -2.84 29.83 -4.10
C LYS A 2 -1.93 28.70 -4.61
N ASP A 3 -2.28 28.13 -5.77
CA ASP A 3 -1.61 27.05 -6.51
C ASP A 3 -0.18 27.37 -6.97
N LYS A 4 0.75 27.60 -6.04
CA LYS A 4 2.17 27.77 -6.38
C LYS A 4 3.03 27.12 -5.32
N GLU A 5 3.20 25.81 -5.44
CA GLU A 5 4.40 25.06 -5.06
C GLU A 5 4.20 23.61 -5.49
N GLU A 6 4.18 23.39 -6.81
CA GLU A 6 4.39 22.05 -7.33
C GLU A 6 5.87 21.70 -7.15
N PHE A 7 6.14 20.55 -6.54
CA PHE A 7 7.47 20.00 -6.34
C PHE A 7 8.02 19.47 -7.68
N ILE A 8 8.24 20.35 -8.64
CA ILE A 8 8.81 19.99 -9.94
C ILE A 8 10.32 19.94 -9.74
N ARG A 9 10.89 18.73 -9.80
CA ARG A 9 12.34 18.55 -10.00
C ARG A 9 12.68 18.97 -11.43
N THR A 10 12.93 20.25 -11.66
CA THR A 10 13.59 20.72 -12.88
C THR A 10 15.09 20.80 -12.66
N ASP A 11 15.87 20.40 -13.66
CA ASP A 11 17.31 20.70 -13.72
C ASP A 11 17.52 22.24 -13.68
N PRO A 12 18.22 22.78 -12.67
CA PRO A 12 18.42 24.23 -12.53
C PRO A 12 19.12 24.87 -13.74
N ASP A 13 19.96 24.12 -14.47
CA ASP A 13 20.70 24.64 -15.63
C ASP A 13 19.87 24.62 -16.93
N ALA A 14 18.82 23.80 -17.00
CA ALA A 14 17.93 23.73 -18.16
C ALA A 14 17.08 25.00 -18.33
N ALA A 15 16.82 25.73 -17.23
CA ALA A 15 16.04 26.96 -17.23
C ALA A 15 16.69 28.07 -18.09
N HIS A 16 18.02 28.18 -18.08
CA HIS A 16 18.74 29.22 -18.80
C HIS A 16 18.65 29.06 -20.33
N LYS A 17 18.79 27.84 -20.86
CA LYS A 17 18.74 27.59 -22.31
C LYS A 17 17.35 27.85 -22.91
N VAL A 18 16.29 27.47 -22.18
CA VAL A 18 14.90 27.66 -22.61
C VAL A 18 14.49 29.13 -22.52
N TYR A 19 14.96 29.86 -21.51
CA TYR A 19 14.72 31.30 -21.39
C TYR A 19 15.28 32.06 -22.59
N TRP A 20 16.52 31.78 -23.00
CA TRP A 20 17.13 32.42 -24.17
C TRP A 20 16.42 32.05 -25.48
N LEU A 21 15.97 30.81 -25.65
CA LEU A 21 15.17 30.40 -26.80
C LEU A 21 13.81 31.11 -26.84
N ALA A 22 13.15 31.31 -25.70
CA ALA A 22 11.90 32.05 -25.60
C ALA A 22 12.09 33.55 -25.90
N VAL A 23 13.19 34.16 -25.43
CA VAL A 23 13.55 35.54 -25.74
C VAL A 23 13.86 35.71 -27.23
N LEU A 24 14.64 34.79 -27.82
CA LEU A 24 14.97 34.80 -29.25
C LEU A 24 13.73 34.61 -30.13
N ASN A 25 12.74 33.81 -29.69
CA ASN A 25 11.46 33.64 -30.38
C ASN A 25 10.71 34.97 -30.58
N TRP A 26 10.88 35.96 -29.69
CA TRP A 26 10.27 37.28 -29.86
C TRP A 26 11.18 38.26 -30.61
N ILE A 27 12.48 38.25 -30.32
CA ILE A 27 13.43 39.21 -30.90
C ILE A 27 13.63 38.98 -32.41
N VAL A 28 13.79 37.72 -32.84
CA VAL A 28 14.12 37.42 -34.24
C VAL A 28 12.97 37.82 -35.20
N PRO A 29 11.70 37.43 -34.97
CA PRO A 29 10.58 37.90 -35.79
C PRO A 29 10.41 39.43 -35.76
N PHE A 30 10.62 40.07 -34.62
CA PHE A 30 10.55 41.52 -34.50
C PHE A 30 11.60 42.22 -35.37
N LEU A 31 12.85 41.74 -35.35
CA LEU A 31 13.92 42.26 -36.21
C LEU A 31 13.63 42.01 -37.70
N CYS A 32 13.04 40.87 -38.06
CA CYS A 32 12.60 40.59 -39.43
C CYS A 32 11.54 41.59 -39.91
N ILE A 33 10.51 41.86 -39.10
CA ILE A 33 9.47 42.85 -39.42
C ILE A 33 10.09 44.25 -39.56
N LEU A 34 10.98 44.64 -38.64
CA LEU A 34 11.65 45.94 -38.68
C LEU A 34 12.51 46.08 -39.95
N ALA A 35 13.28 45.05 -40.32
CA ALA A 35 14.07 45.05 -41.54
C ALA A 35 13.18 45.15 -42.80
N GLY A 36 12.05 44.44 -42.84
CA GLY A 36 11.06 44.54 -43.91
C GLY A 36 10.50 45.96 -44.06
N LEU A 37 10.16 46.61 -42.95
CA LEU A 37 9.68 47.99 -42.92
C LEU A 37 10.74 48.99 -43.39
N VAL A 38 11.99 48.80 -42.98
CA VAL A 38 13.11 49.64 -43.45
C VAL A 38 13.25 49.52 -44.96
N LEU A 39 13.30 48.29 -45.50
CA LEU A 39 13.46 48.04 -46.94
C LEU A 39 12.29 48.61 -47.75
N THR A 40 11.06 48.38 -47.30
CA THR A 40 9.87 48.94 -47.93
C THR A 40 9.89 50.47 -47.91
N THR A 41 10.32 51.08 -46.81
CA THR A 41 10.43 52.55 -46.71
C THR A 41 11.51 53.11 -47.64
N GLN A 42 12.69 52.49 -47.73
CA GLN A 42 13.73 52.96 -48.66
C GLN A 42 13.28 52.80 -50.12
N LYS A 43 12.62 51.68 -50.45
CA LYS A 43 12.08 51.45 -51.80
C LYS A 43 11.00 52.47 -52.14
N PHE A 44 10.10 52.76 -51.20
CA PHE A 44 9.08 53.80 -51.36
C PHE A 44 9.71 55.19 -51.55
N ALA A 45 10.80 55.48 -50.85
CA ALA A 45 11.52 56.74 -50.98
C ALA A 45 12.11 56.95 -52.38
N VAL A 46 12.65 55.89 -52.98
CA VAL A 46 13.14 55.91 -54.36
C VAL A 46 11.99 56.10 -55.36
N LEU A 47 10.86 55.42 -55.16
CA LEU A 47 9.70 55.50 -56.07
C LEU A 47 9.07 56.89 -56.11
N MET A 48 9.10 57.62 -55.01
CA MET A 48 8.60 59.01 -54.92
C MET A 48 9.68 60.05 -55.24
N ASN A 49 10.81 59.63 -55.84
CA ASN A 49 11.92 60.50 -56.19
C ASN A 49 12.45 61.37 -55.02
N HIS A 50 12.36 60.86 -53.78
CA HIS A 50 12.79 61.54 -52.56
C HIS A 50 12.06 62.87 -52.28
N ASP A 51 10.78 63.00 -52.64
CA ASP A 51 9.99 64.19 -52.35
C ASP A 51 9.81 64.40 -50.83
N TYR A 52 10.31 65.54 -50.35
CA TYR A 52 10.26 65.95 -48.94
C TYR A 52 8.83 66.19 -48.44
N ASN A 53 7.86 66.49 -49.32
CA ASN A 53 6.48 66.73 -48.92
C ASN A 53 5.73 65.43 -48.56
N VAL A 54 6.14 64.31 -49.17
CA VAL A 54 5.47 63.01 -49.03
C VAL A 54 6.21 62.13 -48.02
N ILE A 55 7.55 62.11 -48.06
CA ILE A 55 8.38 61.20 -47.25
C ILE A 55 9.07 61.92 -46.09
N GLY A 56 9.13 63.25 -46.11
CA GLY A 56 9.82 64.02 -45.09
C GLY A 56 11.35 63.97 -45.24
N ARG A 57 12.07 64.49 -44.23
CA ARG A 57 13.54 64.59 -44.26
C ARG A 57 14.19 63.24 -43.90
N PRO A 58 15.31 62.86 -44.57
CA PRO A 58 16.06 61.67 -44.19
C PRO A 58 16.63 61.83 -42.78
N LEU A 59 16.74 60.72 -42.06
CA LEU A 59 17.35 60.69 -40.73
C LEU A 59 18.85 60.99 -40.81
N PHE A 60 19.53 60.44 -41.82
CA PHE A 60 20.94 60.69 -42.11
C PHE A 60 21.27 60.34 -43.57
N ILE A 61 22.41 60.85 -44.06
CA ILE A 61 22.91 60.62 -45.42
C ILE A 61 24.25 59.87 -45.31
N LEU A 62 24.27 58.64 -45.79
CA LEU A 62 25.47 57.79 -45.87
C LEU A 62 26.26 58.10 -47.15
N ASN A 63 27.57 58.31 -47.00
CA ASN A 63 28.52 58.49 -48.10
C ASN A 63 28.11 59.57 -49.13
N GLY A 64 27.41 60.62 -48.68
CA GLY A 64 26.98 61.74 -49.52
C GLY A 64 25.87 61.44 -50.54
N ALA A 65 25.48 60.17 -50.73
CA ALA A 65 24.56 59.77 -51.80
C ALA A 65 23.35 58.95 -51.30
N TYR A 66 23.49 58.15 -50.24
CA TYR A 66 22.43 57.25 -49.78
C TYR A 66 21.63 57.87 -48.62
N ARG A 67 20.35 58.18 -48.86
CA ARG A 67 19.46 58.81 -47.88
C ARG A 67 18.69 57.76 -47.11
N VAL A 68 18.85 57.71 -45.78
CA VAL A 68 18.14 56.75 -44.93
C VAL A 68 16.93 57.41 -44.30
N TYR A 69 15.74 56.92 -44.64
CA TYR A 69 14.47 57.41 -44.11
C TYR A 69 13.98 56.62 -42.89
N ASN A 70 13.19 57.27 -42.03
CA ASN A 70 12.54 56.66 -40.87
C ASN A 70 11.54 55.56 -41.31
N PRO A 71 11.70 54.30 -40.85
CA PRO A 71 10.85 53.17 -41.23
C PRO A 71 9.34 53.34 -40.99
N LEU A 72 8.94 54.27 -40.11
CA LEU A 72 7.55 54.56 -39.83
C LEU A 72 6.89 55.44 -40.89
N ILE A 73 7.66 56.12 -41.74
CA ILE A 73 7.13 57.00 -42.80
C ILE A 73 6.24 56.22 -43.76
N PHE A 74 6.60 54.99 -44.11
CA PHE A 74 5.77 54.16 -44.97
C PHE A 74 4.40 53.88 -44.35
N ILE A 75 4.35 53.55 -43.05
CA ILE A 75 3.10 53.27 -42.34
C ILE A 75 2.26 54.53 -42.21
N LEU A 76 2.87 55.66 -41.79
CA LEU A 76 2.18 56.94 -41.65
C LEU A 76 1.68 57.46 -43.00
N GLY A 77 2.48 57.29 -44.06
CA GLY A 77 2.12 57.62 -45.43
C GLY A 77 0.95 56.78 -45.93
N MET A 78 0.93 55.49 -45.61
CA MET A 78 -0.19 54.61 -45.94
C MET A 78 -1.47 55.11 -45.25
N PHE A 79 -1.45 55.44 -43.96
CA PHE A 79 -2.64 55.97 -43.28
C PHE A 79 -3.12 57.32 -43.86
N LYS A 80 -2.21 58.15 -44.36
CA LYS A 80 -2.53 59.49 -44.87
C LYS A 80 -2.95 59.52 -46.34
N TYR A 81 -2.37 58.65 -47.17
CA TYR A 81 -2.49 58.72 -48.63
C TYR A 81 -3.03 57.41 -49.26
N ALA A 82 -3.45 56.41 -48.48
CA ALA A 82 -3.97 55.14 -49.01
C ALA A 82 -5.21 55.27 -49.91
N PHE A 83 -6.01 56.32 -49.72
CA PHE A 83 -7.24 56.57 -50.48
C PHE A 83 -7.05 57.56 -51.64
N ASP A 84 -5.80 57.96 -51.93
CA ASP A 84 -5.45 58.77 -53.08
C ASP A 84 -5.01 57.84 -54.23
N ASP A 85 -5.73 57.90 -55.35
CA ASP A 85 -5.51 57.04 -56.52
C ASP A 85 -4.10 57.18 -57.10
N VAL A 86 -3.45 58.34 -56.92
CA VAL A 86 -2.10 58.60 -57.45
C VAL A 86 -1.02 57.97 -56.57
N TYR A 87 -1.15 58.08 -55.25
CA TYR A 87 -0.12 57.58 -54.31
C TYR A 87 -0.28 56.09 -54.00
N SER A 88 -1.51 55.57 -54.05
CA SER A 88 -1.82 54.16 -53.73
C SER A 88 -1.00 53.16 -54.55
N TYR A 89 -0.82 53.41 -55.86
CA TYR A 89 -0.03 52.55 -56.76
C TYR A 89 1.41 52.32 -56.27
N TYR A 90 2.08 53.39 -55.82
CA TYR A 90 3.45 53.32 -55.33
C TYR A 90 3.57 52.63 -53.95
N PHE A 91 2.54 52.76 -53.10
CA PHE A 91 2.47 51.97 -51.85
C PHE A 91 2.38 50.48 -52.15
N PHE A 92 1.51 50.06 -53.08
CA PHE A 92 1.38 48.66 -53.49
C PHE A 92 2.68 48.09 -54.09
N GLN A 93 3.46 48.90 -54.80
CA GLN A 93 4.75 48.46 -55.37
C GLN A 93 5.87 48.32 -54.33
N ALA A 94 5.83 49.11 -53.25
CA ALA A 94 6.79 49.06 -52.15
C ALA A 94 6.43 48.05 -51.04
N ALA A 95 5.15 47.74 -50.86
CA ALA A 95 4.62 46.83 -49.85
C ALA A 95 5.14 45.37 -49.85
N PRO A 96 5.53 44.74 -50.98
CA PRO A 96 5.86 43.31 -50.99
C PRO A 96 7.01 42.93 -50.05
N ALA A 97 8.00 43.80 -49.82
CA ALA A 97 9.11 43.50 -48.93
C ALA A 97 8.66 43.41 -47.44
N ALA A 98 7.81 44.32 -46.99
CA ALA A 98 7.20 44.27 -45.67
C ALA A 98 6.26 43.06 -45.52
N PHE A 99 5.49 42.72 -46.55
CA PHE A 99 4.60 41.55 -46.53
C PHE A 99 5.39 40.23 -46.45
N ILE A 100 6.43 40.05 -47.26
CA ILE A 100 7.31 38.88 -47.21
C ILE A 100 7.98 38.77 -45.84
N ALA A 101 8.52 39.88 -45.31
CA ALA A 101 9.14 39.91 -43.99
C ALA A 101 8.16 39.54 -42.87
N LEU A 102 6.90 39.98 -42.95
CA LEU A 102 5.85 39.60 -42.02
C LEU A 102 5.54 38.10 -42.08
N VAL A 103 5.38 37.55 -43.28
CA VAL A 103 5.13 36.10 -43.48
C VAL A 103 6.29 35.27 -42.93
N VAL A 104 7.53 35.66 -43.23
CA VAL A 104 8.74 34.99 -42.71
C VAL A 104 8.81 35.08 -41.19
N ALA A 105 8.52 36.25 -40.61
CA ALA A 105 8.50 36.44 -39.15
C ALA A 105 7.48 35.54 -38.46
N VAL A 106 6.27 35.44 -39.01
CA VAL A 106 5.21 34.55 -38.49
C VAL A 106 5.62 33.08 -38.59
N LEU A 107 6.20 32.65 -39.71
CA LEU A 107 6.68 31.28 -39.89
C LEU A 107 7.82 30.94 -38.91
N LEU A 108 8.78 31.84 -38.73
CA LEU A 108 9.87 31.65 -37.76
C LEU A 108 9.36 31.55 -36.33
N PHE A 109 8.38 32.37 -35.95
CA PHE A 109 7.74 32.31 -34.64
C PHE A 109 7.02 30.97 -34.42
N LEU A 110 6.26 30.51 -35.41
CA LEU A 110 5.54 29.23 -35.32
C LEU A 110 6.50 28.05 -35.20
N ILE A 111 7.54 28.00 -36.04
CA ILE A 111 8.53 26.90 -36.03
C ILE A 111 9.25 26.84 -34.68
N THR A 112 9.75 27.97 -34.19
CA THR A 112 10.48 28.00 -32.91
C THR A 112 9.56 27.75 -31.71
N SER A 113 8.30 28.20 -31.74
CA SER A 113 7.31 27.88 -30.71
C SER A 113 6.99 26.38 -30.64
N ILE A 114 6.93 25.70 -31.79
CA ILE A 114 6.74 24.24 -31.83
C ILE A 114 7.97 23.53 -31.23
N ILE A 115 9.19 23.96 -31.60
CA ILE A 115 10.43 23.38 -31.06
C ILE A 115 10.50 23.55 -29.54
N VAL A 116 10.21 24.75 -29.02
CA VAL A 116 10.22 25.02 -27.57
C VAL A 116 9.17 24.17 -26.85
N SER A 117 7.95 24.06 -27.39
CA SER A 117 6.88 23.25 -26.79
C SER A 117 7.21 21.76 -26.78
N ALA A 118 7.78 21.23 -27.88
CA ALA A 118 8.22 19.84 -27.95
C ALA A 118 9.31 19.53 -26.91
N HIS A 119 10.25 20.47 -26.70
CA HIS A 119 11.31 20.30 -25.71
C HIS A 119 10.81 20.32 -24.26
N GLN A 120 9.81 21.17 -23.95
CA GLN A 120 9.16 21.19 -22.64
C GLN A 120 8.47 19.87 -22.30
N LYS A 121 7.83 19.23 -23.30
CA LYS A 121 7.21 17.89 -23.12
C LYS A 121 8.22 16.82 -22.74
N ASN A 122 9.46 16.92 -23.23
CA ASN A 122 10.55 16.00 -22.95
C ASN A 122 11.25 16.25 -21.59
N GLN A 123 10.88 17.28 -20.81
CA GLN A 123 11.45 17.44 -19.47
C GLN A 123 10.81 16.54 -18.42
N HIS A 124 9.70 15.87 -18.74
CA HIS A 124 8.97 14.99 -17.81
C HIS A 124 9.34 13.51 -17.92
N ILE A 125 10.43 13.16 -18.61
CA ILE A 125 10.84 11.75 -18.88
C ILE A 125 11.11 10.97 -17.59
N HIS A 126 11.54 11.62 -16.52
CA HIS A 126 11.86 10.96 -15.24
C HIS A 126 10.69 10.88 -14.26
N GLY A 127 9.47 11.23 -14.68
CA GLY A 127 8.30 11.24 -13.82
C GLY A 127 8.31 12.40 -12.82
N THR A 128 7.34 13.31 -12.94
CA THR A 128 7.16 14.38 -11.96
C THR A 128 6.19 13.92 -10.88
N ALA A 129 6.66 13.81 -9.65
CA ALA A 129 5.79 13.66 -8.50
C ALA A 129 5.02 14.98 -8.32
N ARG A 130 3.68 14.91 -8.38
CA ARG A 130 2.80 16.05 -8.09
C ARG A 130 1.66 15.61 -7.18
N TRP A 131 1.02 16.57 -6.54
CA TRP A 131 -0.21 16.29 -5.80
C TRP A 131 -1.30 15.75 -6.74
N ALA A 132 -1.97 14.70 -6.29
CA ALA A 132 -3.06 14.11 -7.04
C ALA A 132 -4.28 15.05 -7.03
N THR A 133 -4.85 15.28 -8.21
CA THR A 133 -6.13 15.97 -8.35
C THR A 133 -7.27 14.98 -8.08
N ARG A 134 -8.48 15.49 -7.86
CA ARG A 134 -9.68 14.65 -7.77
C ARG A 134 -9.82 13.70 -8.96
N LYS A 135 -9.55 14.17 -10.19
CA LYS A 135 -9.61 13.34 -11.41
C LYS A 135 -8.59 12.22 -11.38
N ASP A 136 -7.40 12.46 -10.83
CA ASP A 136 -6.39 11.41 -10.67
C ASP A 136 -6.87 10.35 -9.66
N LEU A 137 -7.39 10.78 -8.51
CA LEU A 137 -7.92 9.88 -7.48
C LEU A 137 -9.10 9.04 -8.01
N GLU A 138 -9.98 9.62 -8.82
CA GLU A 138 -11.06 8.89 -9.49
C GLU A 138 -10.51 7.89 -10.52
N LYS A 139 -9.55 8.31 -11.36
CA LYS A 139 -8.91 7.45 -12.37
C LYS A 139 -8.23 6.23 -11.73
N PHE A 140 -7.57 6.39 -10.59
CA PHE A 140 -6.91 5.31 -9.85
C PHE A 140 -7.84 4.59 -8.87
N GLY A 141 -9.15 4.89 -8.88
CA GLY A 141 -10.13 4.21 -8.03
C GLY A 141 -10.01 4.53 -6.53
N MET A 142 -9.23 5.54 -6.15
CA MET A 142 -8.99 5.88 -4.75
C MET A 142 -10.18 6.59 -4.07
N LEU A 143 -11.20 7.01 -4.82
CA LEU A 143 -12.45 7.54 -4.25
C LEU A 143 -13.55 6.48 -4.14
N GLN A 144 -13.22 5.20 -4.33
CA GLN A 144 -14.17 4.14 -4.05
C GLN A 144 -14.43 4.04 -2.53
N PRO A 145 -15.66 3.71 -2.11
CA PRO A 145 -15.99 3.57 -0.68
C PRO A 145 -15.45 2.25 -0.10
N ARG A 146 -14.31 1.75 -0.58
CA ARG A 146 -13.81 0.39 -0.32
C ARG A 146 -12.29 0.41 -0.13
N GLY A 147 -11.80 -0.46 0.74
CA GLY A 147 -10.38 -0.58 1.05
C GLY A 147 -10.00 0.13 2.34
N VAL A 148 -8.70 0.35 2.51
CA VAL A 148 -8.15 1.03 3.68
C VAL A 148 -8.37 2.53 3.53
N ILE A 149 -8.98 3.18 4.52
CA ILE A 149 -9.21 4.63 4.50
C ILE A 149 -7.90 5.35 4.78
N CYS A 150 -7.38 6.06 3.79
CA CYS A 150 -6.16 6.85 3.89
C CYS A 150 -6.43 8.31 4.31
N GLY A 151 -7.67 8.79 4.14
CA GLY A 151 -8.06 10.14 4.52
C GLY A 151 -9.36 10.59 3.85
N GLN A 152 -9.55 11.90 3.76
CA GLN A 152 -10.71 12.53 3.18
C GLN A 152 -10.28 13.74 2.34
N LEU A 153 -11.01 14.04 1.26
CA LEU A 153 -10.75 15.23 0.47
C LEU A 153 -10.96 16.52 1.27
N SER A 154 -10.19 17.56 0.96
CA SER A 154 -10.21 18.87 1.63
C SER A 154 -11.53 19.65 1.47
N SER A 155 -12.43 19.19 0.61
CA SER A 155 -13.77 19.77 0.47
C SER A 155 -14.69 19.47 1.67
N ALA A 156 -14.22 18.76 2.70
CA ALA A 156 -15.00 18.52 3.91
C ALA A 156 -15.28 19.85 4.61
N ASN A 157 -16.54 20.09 4.99
CA ASN A 157 -16.88 21.32 5.69
C ASN A 157 -16.63 21.12 7.19
N VAL A 158 -15.45 21.52 7.65
CA VAL A 158 -15.01 21.39 9.04
C VAL A 158 -14.66 22.78 9.57
N GLY A 159 -15.46 23.27 10.52
CA GLY A 159 -15.11 24.40 11.36
C GLY A 159 -14.22 23.93 12.52
N TYR A 160 -13.52 24.86 13.16
CA TYR A 160 -12.80 24.55 14.40
C TYR A 160 -12.81 25.76 15.33
N HIS A 161 -12.68 25.51 16.63
CA HIS A 161 -12.33 26.52 17.62
C HIS A 161 -11.21 25.99 18.51
N THR A 162 -10.36 26.88 19.00
CA THR A 162 -9.27 26.53 19.90
C THR A 162 -9.73 26.66 21.34
N ASP A 163 -9.66 25.56 22.08
CA ASP A 163 -9.82 25.56 23.53
C ASP A 163 -8.44 25.84 24.14
N LYS A 164 -8.22 27.10 24.56
CA LYS A 164 -6.95 27.57 25.09
C LYS A 164 -6.62 26.95 26.45
N GLU A 165 -7.61 26.56 27.24
CA GLU A 165 -7.37 25.95 28.56
C GLU A 165 -6.89 24.51 28.41
N LYS A 166 -7.47 23.77 27.47
CA LYS A 166 -7.09 22.37 27.20
C LYS A 166 -5.95 22.23 26.19
N MET A 167 -5.44 23.33 25.64
CA MET A 167 -4.46 23.35 24.56
C MET A 167 -4.86 22.40 23.41
N SER A 168 -6.16 22.42 23.07
CA SER A 168 -6.75 21.47 22.14
C SER A 168 -7.56 22.18 21.06
N LEU A 169 -7.69 21.51 19.91
CA LEU A 169 -8.46 21.99 18.77
C LEU A 169 -9.78 21.21 18.70
N VAL A 170 -10.90 21.91 18.88
CA VAL A 170 -12.23 21.30 18.83
C VAL A 170 -12.81 21.50 17.43
N LEU A 171 -13.10 20.39 16.75
CA LEU A 171 -13.69 20.39 15.41
C LEU A 171 -15.21 20.57 15.50
N ASN A 172 -15.76 21.48 14.71
CA ASN A 172 -17.18 21.68 14.51
C ASN A 172 -17.57 21.19 13.12
N LEU A 173 -18.59 20.35 13.03
CA LEU A 173 -19.08 19.79 11.77
C LEU A 173 -20.40 20.47 11.40
N PRO A 174 -20.37 21.61 10.69
CA PRO A 174 -21.57 22.34 10.31
C PRO A 174 -22.53 21.45 9.54
N LYS A 175 -23.74 21.32 10.07
CA LYS A 175 -24.84 20.61 9.42
C LYS A 175 -25.46 21.50 8.37
N ASN A 176 -25.81 20.90 7.23
CA ASN A 176 -26.63 21.56 6.23
C ASN A 176 -27.99 21.95 6.87
N LEU A 177 -28.42 23.20 6.67
CA LEU A 177 -29.62 23.76 7.28
C LEU A 177 -30.90 22.99 6.91
N VAL A 178 -30.96 22.42 5.70
CA VAL A 178 -32.12 21.71 5.16
C VAL A 178 -32.06 20.23 5.51
N THR A 179 -30.96 19.55 5.19
CA THR A 179 -30.87 18.08 5.38
C THR A 179 -30.50 17.68 6.80
N ARG A 180 -30.08 18.64 7.64
CA ARG A 180 -29.51 18.41 8.99
C ARG A 180 -28.31 17.45 9.01
N LYS A 181 -27.74 17.12 7.85
CA LYS A 181 -26.57 16.24 7.70
C LYS A 181 -25.28 17.05 7.57
N VAL A 182 -24.20 16.53 8.09
CA VAL A 182 -22.84 17.08 7.91
C VAL A 182 -22.43 16.91 6.45
N HIS A 183 -21.76 17.92 5.87
CA HIS A 183 -21.14 17.76 4.57
C HIS A 183 -19.84 16.95 4.71
N VAL A 184 -19.93 15.67 4.36
CA VAL A 184 -18.79 14.74 4.34
C VAL A 184 -18.23 14.72 2.93
N ALA A 185 -16.95 15.06 2.78
CA ALA A 185 -16.26 14.91 1.51
C ALA A 185 -15.93 13.44 1.22
N PRO A 186 -15.70 13.07 -0.05
CA PRO A 186 -15.29 11.71 -0.40
C PRO A 186 -14.07 11.26 0.40
N VAL A 187 -14.15 10.04 0.92
CA VAL A 187 -13.01 9.36 1.53
C VAL A 187 -12.03 8.93 0.45
N VAL A 188 -10.74 9.00 0.76
CA VAL A 188 -9.67 8.47 -0.06
C VAL A 188 -9.33 7.10 0.50
N CYS A 189 -9.58 6.07 -0.28
CA CYS A 189 -9.34 4.68 0.08
C CYS A 189 -8.27 4.08 -0.82
N HIS A 190 -7.36 3.31 -0.24
CA HIS A 190 -6.53 2.40 -1.00
C HIS A 190 -7.26 1.07 -1.13
N SER A 191 -7.85 0.86 -2.31
CA SER A 191 -8.49 -0.40 -2.70
C SER A 191 -7.53 -1.22 -3.56
N GLY A 192 -7.28 -2.48 -3.22
CA GLY A 192 -6.45 -3.35 -4.04
C GLY A 192 -5.84 -4.51 -3.26
N ARG A 193 -4.96 -5.26 -3.93
CA ARG A 193 -4.17 -6.34 -3.35
C ARG A 193 -2.82 -5.86 -2.80
N THR A 194 -2.50 -4.58 -3.00
CA THR A 194 -1.28 -3.93 -2.56
C THR A 194 -1.37 -3.51 -1.09
N ASN A 195 -0.26 -3.59 -0.38
CA ASN A 195 -0.21 -3.21 1.03
C ASN A 195 -0.25 -1.68 1.21
N THR A 196 -0.82 -1.24 2.33
CA THR A 196 -0.83 0.18 2.73
C THR A 196 0.07 0.36 3.94
N TRP A 197 1.06 1.24 3.84
CA TRP A 197 1.90 1.60 4.98
C TRP A 197 1.55 3.01 5.46
N MET A 198 1.10 3.12 6.72
CA MET A 198 0.88 4.39 7.40
C MET A 198 2.05 4.69 8.35
N ILE A 199 2.70 5.84 8.15
CA ILE A 199 3.71 6.37 9.07
C ILE A 199 3.07 7.52 9.84
N ALA A 200 2.86 7.33 11.13
CA ALA A 200 2.19 8.31 11.98
C ALA A 200 2.76 8.31 13.41
N PRO A 201 3.36 9.42 13.88
CA PRO A 201 3.84 9.56 15.26
C PRO A 201 2.75 9.33 16.31
N THR A 202 3.14 9.16 17.58
CA THR A 202 2.17 9.03 18.68
C THR A 202 1.32 10.30 18.81
N ARG A 203 0.05 10.12 19.21
CA ARG A 203 -0.96 11.21 19.39
C ARG A 203 -1.29 12.03 18.13
N THR A 204 -1.01 11.52 16.94
CA THR A 204 -1.37 12.17 15.65
C THR A 204 -2.76 11.82 15.14
N GLY A 205 -3.51 11.00 15.87
CA GLY A 205 -4.87 10.61 15.50
C GLY A 205 -4.98 9.41 14.55
N LYS A 206 -3.89 8.64 14.31
CA LYS A 206 -3.92 7.48 13.39
C LYS A 206 -5.09 6.49 13.62
N GLY A 207 -5.43 6.24 14.88
CA GLY A 207 -6.54 5.36 15.25
C GLY A 207 -7.89 5.91 14.78
N VAL A 208 -8.16 7.17 15.13
CA VAL A 208 -9.43 7.84 14.82
C VAL A 208 -9.56 8.26 13.36
N SER A 209 -8.46 8.54 12.66
CA SER A 209 -8.48 9.06 11.28
C SER A 209 -8.50 7.97 10.22
N THR A 210 -7.94 6.79 10.52
CA THR A 210 -7.65 5.75 9.52
C THR A 210 -8.11 4.37 9.99
N VAL A 211 -7.69 3.93 11.19
CA VAL A 211 -7.95 2.56 11.66
C VAL A 211 -9.43 2.32 11.93
N ILE A 212 -10.05 3.10 12.82
CA ILE A 212 -11.48 2.97 13.17
C ILE A 212 -12.37 3.20 11.94
N PRO A 213 -12.16 4.25 11.11
CA PRO A 213 -12.91 4.41 9.88
C PRO A 213 -12.81 3.20 8.95
N THR A 214 -11.61 2.63 8.78
CA THR A 214 -11.41 1.40 7.99
C THR A 214 -12.19 0.23 8.56
N CYS A 215 -12.17 0.04 9.89
CA CYS A 215 -12.98 -0.98 10.56
C CYS A 215 -14.49 -0.75 10.34
N LEU A 216 -14.96 0.49 10.23
CA LEU A 216 -16.39 0.78 10.01
C LEU A 216 -16.80 0.69 8.54
N SER A 217 -15.87 0.82 7.58
CA SER A 217 -16.19 0.82 6.14
C SER A 217 -15.86 -0.47 5.41
N TYR A 218 -14.80 -1.17 5.80
CA TYR A 218 -14.32 -2.35 5.08
C TYR A 218 -15.26 -3.53 5.31
N GLY A 219 -15.54 -4.30 4.25
CA GLY A 219 -16.43 -5.46 4.37
C GLY A 219 -17.93 -5.13 4.42
N VAL A 220 -18.31 -3.85 4.37
CA VAL A 220 -19.72 -3.43 4.37
C VAL A 220 -20.41 -3.88 3.06
N PRO A 221 -21.48 -4.70 3.14
CA PRO A 221 -22.14 -5.20 1.95
C PRO A 221 -22.84 -4.09 1.17
N TYR A 222 -22.79 -4.18 -0.15
CA TYR A 222 -23.49 -3.25 -1.05
C TYR A 222 -24.07 -3.98 -2.26
N TRP A 223 -25.07 -3.39 -2.89
CA TRP A 223 -25.64 -3.92 -4.14
C TRP A 223 -24.72 -3.61 -5.33
N GLY A 224 -24.28 -4.64 -6.03
CA GLY A 224 -23.53 -4.51 -7.28
C GLY A 224 -24.06 -5.45 -8.35
N THR A 225 -23.49 -5.36 -9.55
CA THR A 225 -23.78 -6.27 -10.66
C THR A 225 -22.69 -7.34 -10.73
N ASP A 226 -23.08 -8.61 -10.72
CA ASP A 226 -22.17 -9.72 -10.95
C ASP A 226 -21.59 -9.64 -12.37
N SER A 227 -20.27 -9.72 -12.50
CA SER A 227 -19.58 -9.56 -13.79
C SER A 227 -19.71 -10.77 -14.69
N LYS A 228 -20.02 -11.96 -14.14
CA LYS A 228 -20.23 -13.20 -14.88
C LYS A 228 -21.69 -13.36 -15.29
N THR A 229 -22.63 -13.04 -14.39
CA THR A 229 -24.07 -13.31 -14.62
C THR A 229 -24.89 -12.08 -15.00
N GLY A 230 -24.36 -10.87 -14.84
CA GLY A 230 -25.08 -9.61 -15.11
C GLY A 230 -26.21 -9.31 -14.13
N LYS A 231 -26.44 -10.17 -13.12
CA LYS A 231 -27.52 -10.02 -12.14
C LYS A 231 -27.10 -9.15 -10.97
N LYS A 232 -28.08 -8.53 -10.30
CA LYS A 232 -27.85 -7.84 -9.02
C LYS A 232 -27.43 -8.87 -7.97
N ALA A 233 -26.31 -8.62 -7.32
CA ALA A 233 -25.77 -9.44 -6.24
C ALA A 233 -25.26 -8.54 -5.10
N VAL A 234 -25.33 -9.04 -3.88
CA VAL A 234 -24.68 -8.40 -2.73
C VAL A 234 -23.18 -8.66 -2.84
N LYS A 235 -22.39 -7.59 -2.88
CA LYS A 235 -20.93 -7.61 -2.96
C LYS A 235 -20.32 -6.93 -1.75
N GLY A 236 -19.00 -7.01 -1.61
CA GLY A 236 -18.25 -6.24 -0.64
C GLY A 236 -18.19 -6.83 0.77
N ARG A 237 -18.76 -8.03 0.98
CA ARG A 237 -18.47 -8.82 2.18
C ARG A 237 -16.97 -9.11 2.20
N GLY A 238 -16.33 -8.81 3.32
CA GLY A 238 -14.90 -8.97 3.47
C GLY A 238 -14.57 -9.19 4.94
N SER A 239 -13.72 -10.17 5.17
CA SER A 239 -13.22 -10.51 6.50
C SER A 239 -12.06 -9.58 6.88
N MET A 240 -11.84 -9.39 8.17
CA MET A 240 -10.78 -8.56 8.74
C MET A 240 -10.17 -9.28 9.93
N VAL A 241 -8.83 -9.26 10.01
CA VAL A 241 -8.08 -9.57 11.23
C VAL A 241 -7.52 -8.25 11.75
N ILE A 242 -7.91 -7.88 12.96
CA ILE A 242 -7.59 -6.59 13.58
C ILE A 242 -6.68 -6.86 14.77
N PHE A 243 -5.41 -6.48 14.66
CA PHE A 243 -4.50 -6.47 15.80
C PHE A 243 -4.81 -5.28 16.71
N ASP A 244 -5.38 -5.54 17.88
CA ASP A 244 -5.94 -4.56 18.79
C ASP A 244 -5.45 -4.76 20.24
N PRO A 245 -4.16 -4.53 20.51
CA PRO A 245 -3.55 -4.80 21.82
C PRO A 245 -4.14 -3.99 22.98
N LYS A 246 -5.04 -3.04 22.71
CA LYS A 246 -5.72 -2.23 23.73
C LYS A 246 -7.23 -2.44 23.80
N GLY A 247 -7.82 -3.19 22.86
CA GLY A 247 -9.28 -3.33 22.74
C GLY A 247 -10.01 -2.09 22.22
N GLU A 248 -9.30 -1.01 21.83
CA GLU A 248 -9.91 0.27 21.44
C GLU A 248 -10.67 0.16 20.12
N ASN A 249 -10.23 -0.73 19.21
CA ASN A 249 -10.92 -0.96 17.94
C ASN A 249 -12.16 -1.84 18.17
N TRP A 250 -12.08 -2.84 19.04
CA TRP A 250 -13.24 -3.65 19.44
C TRP A 250 -14.35 -2.78 20.01
N GLU A 251 -14.03 -1.98 21.03
CA GLU A 251 -14.98 -1.07 21.68
C GLU A 251 -15.61 -0.08 20.70
N ALA A 252 -14.81 0.48 19.79
CA ALA A 252 -15.28 1.49 18.84
C ALA A 252 -16.09 0.93 17.67
N SER A 253 -15.85 -0.32 17.25
CA SER A 253 -16.34 -0.80 15.94
C SER A 253 -17.06 -2.13 15.93
N ALA A 254 -16.83 -3.04 16.89
CA ALA A 254 -17.43 -4.38 16.88
C ALA A 254 -18.98 -4.33 16.90
N GLY A 255 -19.56 -3.44 17.70
CA GLY A 255 -21.01 -3.27 17.78
C GLY A 255 -21.66 -2.90 16.45
N TYR A 256 -21.06 -2.00 15.65
CA TYR A 256 -21.56 -1.67 14.32
C TYR A 256 -21.31 -2.79 13.31
N ARG A 257 -20.10 -3.38 13.35
CA ARG A 257 -19.70 -4.46 12.43
C ARG A 257 -20.56 -5.72 12.60
N SER A 258 -21.02 -6.02 13.81
CA SER A 258 -21.91 -7.15 14.10
C SER A 258 -23.18 -7.19 13.24
N ARG A 259 -23.59 -6.05 12.66
CA ARG A 259 -24.74 -5.93 11.76
C ARG A 259 -24.52 -6.56 10.38
N PHE A 260 -23.27 -6.79 9.98
CA PHE A 260 -22.92 -7.31 8.65
C PHE A 260 -21.75 -8.32 8.64
N SER A 261 -21.08 -8.51 9.77
CA SER A 261 -19.94 -9.39 9.95
C SER A 261 -20.02 -10.10 11.30
N THR A 262 -19.56 -11.35 11.37
CA THR A 262 -19.40 -12.07 12.63
C THR A 262 -18.18 -11.50 13.36
N CYS A 263 -18.38 -10.84 14.50
CA CYS A 263 -17.30 -10.22 15.26
C CYS A 263 -16.83 -11.16 16.37
N ILE A 264 -15.55 -11.51 16.36
CA ILE A 264 -14.95 -12.52 17.23
C ILE A 264 -13.81 -11.86 18.01
N PRO A 265 -13.89 -11.76 19.35
CA PRO A 265 -12.78 -11.30 20.17
C PRO A 265 -11.89 -12.49 20.55
N PHE A 266 -10.59 -12.41 20.26
CA PHE A 266 -9.59 -13.35 20.75
C PHE A 266 -8.73 -12.66 21.81
N ARG A 267 -8.97 -13.03 23.07
CA ARG A 267 -8.36 -12.52 24.30
C ARG A 267 -7.82 -13.71 25.12
N PRO A 268 -6.73 -14.36 24.70
CA PRO A 268 -6.31 -15.63 25.26
C PRO A 268 -5.92 -15.59 26.75
N LEU A 269 -5.81 -14.39 27.34
CA LEU A 269 -5.46 -14.18 28.75
C LEU A 269 -6.58 -13.43 29.51
N ASP A 270 -7.82 -13.45 29.02
CA ASP A 270 -8.95 -12.84 29.70
C ASP A 270 -9.28 -13.61 31.00
N PRO A 271 -9.20 -12.98 32.18
CA PRO A 271 -9.47 -13.66 33.45
C PRO A 271 -10.91 -14.15 33.59
N ASP A 272 -11.86 -13.51 32.90
CA ASP A 272 -13.28 -13.86 32.93
C ASP A 272 -13.62 -14.93 31.88
N GLY A 273 -12.65 -15.31 31.03
CA GLY A 273 -12.85 -16.27 29.96
C GLY A 273 -13.66 -15.72 28.78
N ASP A 274 -13.87 -14.41 28.66
CA ASP A 274 -14.55 -13.77 27.52
C ASP A 274 -13.63 -13.71 26.29
N THR A 275 -13.32 -14.88 25.75
CA THR A 275 -12.49 -15.07 24.56
C THR A 275 -13.08 -16.15 23.67
N ALA A 276 -12.94 -15.94 22.36
CA ALA A 276 -13.05 -17.03 21.40
C ALA A 276 -11.86 -17.98 21.53
N HIS A 277 -12.04 -19.18 20.99
CA HIS A 277 -11.06 -20.25 21.01
C HIS A 277 -10.53 -20.51 19.61
N TYR A 278 -9.23 -20.77 19.51
CA TYR A 278 -8.59 -21.15 18.26
C TYR A 278 -7.50 -22.20 18.52
N ASN A 279 -7.71 -23.40 18.00
CA ASN A 279 -6.75 -24.49 18.08
C ASN A 279 -6.12 -24.72 16.70
N PRO A 280 -4.83 -24.39 16.51
CA PRO A 280 -4.16 -24.57 15.22
C PRO A 280 -4.04 -26.04 14.80
N ILE A 281 -4.10 -27.00 15.74
CA ILE A 281 -4.08 -28.43 15.41
C ILE A 281 -5.35 -28.83 14.63
N HIS A 282 -6.49 -28.20 14.92
CA HIS A 282 -7.75 -28.50 14.23
C HIS A 282 -7.76 -28.03 12.76
N GLU A 283 -6.89 -27.10 12.38
CA GLU A 283 -6.76 -26.64 10.98
C GLU A 283 -5.98 -27.63 10.10
N ILE A 284 -5.32 -28.64 10.70
CA ILE A 284 -4.56 -29.63 9.93
C ILE A 284 -5.56 -30.50 9.15
N PRO A 285 -5.50 -30.51 7.80
CA PRO A 285 -6.43 -31.26 6.96
C PRO A 285 -6.11 -32.76 6.97
N ASP A 286 -7.11 -33.59 6.67
CA ASP A 286 -6.95 -35.06 6.61
C ASP A 286 -6.08 -35.56 5.45
N SER A 287 -5.87 -34.72 4.42
CA SER A 287 -5.06 -35.08 3.25
C SER A 287 -3.59 -35.25 3.64
N PRO A 288 -2.96 -36.44 3.46
CA PRO A 288 -1.57 -36.67 3.88
C PRO A 288 -0.56 -35.73 3.22
N SER A 289 -0.82 -35.28 1.99
CA SER A 289 0.06 -34.35 1.26
C SER A 289 0.04 -32.93 1.84
N GLU A 290 -1.03 -32.56 2.54
CA GLU A 290 -1.19 -31.23 3.14
C GLU A 290 -0.92 -31.27 4.64
N ALA A 291 -1.41 -32.31 5.33
CA ALA A 291 -1.31 -32.46 6.79
C ALA A 291 0.11 -32.19 7.33
N PHE A 292 1.12 -32.81 6.69
CA PHE A 292 2.52 -32.60 7.05
C PHE A 292 2.95 -31.14 6.90
N SER A 293 2.60 -30.49 5.77
CA SER A 293 2.95 -29.09 5.53
C SER A 293 2.31 -28.15 6.55
N TRP A 294 1.10 -28.45 7.02
CA TRP A 294 0.41 -27.67 8.05
C TRP A 294 1.04 -27.89 9.44
N ALA A 295 1.33 -29.13 9.82
CA ALA A 295 2.02 -29.41 11.07
C ALA A 295 3.43 -28.79 11.10
N ASP A 296 4.15 -28.83 9.99
CA ASP A 296 5.46 -28.19 9.82
C ASP A 296 5.38 -26.65 9.83
N MET A 297 4.27 -26.06 9.36
CA MET A 297 4.00 -24.62 9.49
C MET A 297 3.77 -24.23 10.94
N ILE A 298 3.00 -25.01 11.70
CA ILE A 298 2.83 -24.80 13.15
C ILE A 298 4.19 -24.89 13.83
N ALA A 299 5.01 -25.90 13.51
CA ALA A 299 6.35 -26.04 14.05
C ALA A 299 7.25 -24.84 13.70
N GLU A 300 7.19 -24.33 12.47
CA GLU A 300 7.96 -23.16 12.04
C GLU A 300 7.62 -21.90 12.84
N ILE A 301 6.36 -21.72 13.24
CA ILE A 301 5.92 -20.59 14.09
C ILE A 301 6.67 -20.60 15.43
N PHE A 302 6.93 -21.77 16.02
CA PHE A 302 7.64 -21.91 17.30
C PHE A 302 9.17 -21.94 17.17
N PHE A 303 9.70 -22.57 16.12
CA PHE A 303 11.13 -22.89 16.01
C PHE A 303 11.86 -22.11 14.91
N GLY A 304 11.17 -21.54 13.94
CA GLY A 304 11.75 -20.77 12.83
C GLY A 304 11.98 -19.29 13.13
N ALA A 305 11.31 -18.75 14.15
CA ALA A 305 11.26 -17.31 14.45
C ALA A 305 12.48 -16.75 15.22
N GLU A 306 13.69 -17.22 14.96
CA GLU A 306 14.87 -16.52 15.46
C GLU A 306 15.25 -15.37 14.53
N ASN A 307 15.00 -14.14 15.01
CA ASN A 307 15.46 -12.90 14.40
C ASN A 307 16.90 -13.04 13.88
N ALA A 308 17.18 -12.41 12.74
CA ALA A 308 18.42 -12.39 11.94
C ALA A 308 19.79 -12.23 12.67
N LYS A 309 19.82 -12.20 14.01
CA LYS A 309 21.01 -12.29 14.86
C LYS A 309 21.36 -13.71 15.32
N ALA A 310 20.43 -14.67 15.34
CA ALA A 310 20.75 -16.06 15.69
C ALA A 310 21.27 -16.89 14.49
N THR A 311 21.32 -16.28 13.31
CA THR A 311 21.89 -16.86 12.09
C THR A 311 23.41 -17.08 12.15
N SER A 312 24.05 -16.83 13.30
CA SER A 312 25.51 -16.96 13.48
C SER A 312 25.98 -18.21 14.21
N ASP A 313 25.10 -19.04 14.79
CA ASP A 313 25.49 -20.27 15.49
C ASP A 313 24.83 -21.53 14.89
N GLY A 314 25.65 -22.35 14.23
CA GLY A 314 25.20 -23.58 13.55
C GLY A 314 24.67 -24.66 14.50
N ALA A 315 25.12 -24.67 15.76
CA ALA A 315 24.63 -25.62 16.76
C ALA A 315 23.17 -25.31 17.15
N THR A 316 22.86 -24.04 17.42
CA THR A 316 21.50 -23.60 17.74
C THR A 316 20.53 -23.88 16.60
N GLN A 317 20.93 -23.63 15.34
CA GLN A 317 20.10 -23.96 14.17
C GLN A 317 19.86 -25.47 14.01
N TYR A 318 20.88 -26.30 14.25
CA TYR A 318 20.73 -27.75 14.21
C TYR A 318 19.67 -28.21 15.22
N PHE A 319 19.78 -27.80 16.49
CA PHE A 319 18.81 -28.21 17.52
C PHE A 319 17.40 -27.66 17.25
N ASN A 320 17.27 -26.43 16.75
CA ASN A 320 15.96 -25.88 16.37
C ASN A 320 15.31 -26.66 15.23
N ASN A 321 16.07 -27.06 14.20
CA ASN A 321 15.55 -27.86 13.08
C ASN A 321 15.12 -29.26 13.53
N THR A 322 15.90 -29.87 14.41
CA THR A 322 15.59 -31.17 14.99
C THR A 322 14.37 -31.11 15.91
N ALA A 323 14.27 -30.08 16.75
CA ALA A 323 13.13 -29.84 17.61
C ALA A 323 11.85 -29.61 16.78
N ARG A 324 11.96 -28.84 15.69
CA ARG A 324 10.88 -28.62 14.72
C ARG A 324 10.37 -29.94 14.12
N ASP A 325 11.27 -30.83 13.68
CA ASP A 325 10.92 -32.11 13.06
C ASP A 325 10.14 -33.03 14.02
N ILE A 326 10.65 -33.25 15.23
CA ILE A 326 9.96 -34.11 16.20
C ILE A 326 8.67 -33.45 16.72
N PHE A 327 8.65 -32.13 16.91
CA PHE A 327 7.44 -31.41 17.30
C PHE A 327 6.33 -31.55 16.25
N ALA A 328 6.64 -31.38 14.96
CA ALA A 328 5.68 -31.61 13.88
C ALA A 328 5.16 -33.05 13.88
N GLY A 329 6.03 -34.03 14.12
CA GLY A 329 5.65 -35.45 14.28
C GLY A 329 4.68 -35.69 15.44
N VAL A 330 4.92 -35.08 16.60
CA VAL A 330 4.03 -35.21 17.78
C VAL A 330 2.72 -34.44 17.57
N VAL A 331 2.73 -33.27 16.93
CA VAL A 331 1.50 -32.54 16.56
C VAL A 331 0.62 -33.40 15.64
N MET A 332 1.22 -34.04 14.63
CA MET A 332 0.54 -34.99 13.75
C MET A 332 0.00 -36.20 14.54
N HIS A 333 0.80 -36.75 15.46
CA HIS A 333 0.35 -37.82 16.34
C HIS A 333 -0.87 -37.41 17.16
N VAL A 334 -0.85 -36.23 17.81
CA VAL A 334 -1.99 -35.71 18.57
C VAL A 334 -3.22 -35.49 17.68
N ARG A 335 -3.05 -34.94 16.47
CA ARG A 335 -4.14 -34.71 15.52
C ARG A 335 -4.83 -35.98 15.06
N PHE A 336 -4.08 -37.02 14.74
CA PHE A 336 -4.60 -38.21 14.05
C PHE A 336 -4.73 -39.44 14.94
N CYS A 337 -4.12 -39.47 16.13
CA CYS A 337 -4.21 -40.62 17.01
C CYS A 337 -5.67 -40.89 17.43
N ARG A 338 -6.12 -42.12 17.19
CA ARG A 338 -7.46 -42.62 17.52
C ARG A 338 -7.72 -42.65 19.03
N TYR A 339 -6.68 -42.85 19.83
CA TYR A 339 -6.78 -42.99 21.28
C TYR A 339 -6.81 -41.64 22.01
N ILE A 340 -6.49 -40.55 21.33
CA ILE A 340 -6.64 -39.20 21.86
C ILE A 340 -8.03 -38.68 21.49
N ALA A 341 -8.85 -38.44 22.52
CA ALA A 341 -10.20 -37.91 22.31
C ALA A 341 -10.14 -36.55 21.63
N TRP A 342 -11.11 -36.24 20.76
CA TRP A 342 -11.12 -35.02 19.95
C TRP A 342 -10.90 -33.73 20.77
N LYS A 343 -11.57 -33.61 21.94
CA LYS A 343 -11.42 -32.48 22.87
C LYS A 343 -9.99 -32.26 23.39
N ASP A 344 -9.18 -33.32 23.37
CA ASP A 344 -7.81 -33.34 23.88
C ASP A 344 -6.79 -33.23 22.75
N LYS A 345 -7.22 -33.00 21.48
CA LYS A 345 -6.32 -32.82 20.34
C LYS A 345 -5.79 -31.39 20.23
N ASN A 346 -5.05 -30.93 21.23
CA ASN A 346 -4.59 -29.54 21.36
C ASN A 346 -3.11 -29.45 21.79
N LEU A 347 -2.55 -28.23 21.76
CA LEU A 347 -1.14 -27.98 22.07
C LEU A 347 -0.79 -28.26 23.54
N SER A 348 -1.75 -28.24 24.46
CA SER A 348 -1.50 -28.65 25.84
C SER A 348 -1.24 -30.15 25.95
N THR A 349 -1.93 -30.98 25.17
CA THR A 349 -1.63 -32.42 25.09
C THR A 349 -0.26 -32.68 24.48
N VAL A 350 0.15 -31.90 23.47
CA VAL A 350 1.51 -31.95 22.92
C VAL A 350 2.54 -31.63 24.01
N LEU A 351 2.30 -30.58 24.80
CA LEU A 351 3.15 -30.22 25.95
C LEU A 351 3.21 -31.36 26.98
N ASP A 352 2.08 -31.97 27.32
CA ASP A 352 2.01 -33.07 28.30
C ASP A 352 2.82 -34.29 27.84
N ILE A 353 2.76 -34.64 26.54
CA ILE A 353 3.56 -35.72 25.94
C ILE A 353 5.05 -35.43 26.06
N PHE A 354 5.51 -34.22 25.69
CA PHE A 354 6.92 -33.85 25.83
C PHE A 354 7.37 -33.78 27.29
N SER A 355 6.51 -33.31 28.19
CA SER A 355 6.81 -33.26 29.63
C SER A 355 7.03 -34.66 30.22
N GLN A 356 6.25 -35.66 29.78
CA GLN A 356 6.44 -37.04 30.18
C GLN A 356 7.73 -37.62 29.59
N ALA A 357 7.98 -37.38 28.30
CA ALA A 357 9.19 -37.84 27.60
C ALA A 357 10.49 -37.32 28.23
N SER A 358 10.49 -36.10 28.77
CA SER A 358 11.64 -35.55 29.51
C SER A 358 11.80 -36.10 30.93
N SER A 359 10.72 -36.63 31.54
CA SER A 359 10.76 -37.19 32.89
C SER A 359 11.29 -38.62 32.97
N ASP A 360 11.29 -39.34 31.84
CA ASP A 360 11.85 -40.70 31.73
C ASP A 360 13.37 -40.75 31.98
N ASP A 361 14.06 -39.60 31.98
CA ASP A 361 15.47 -39.46 32.37
C ASP A 361 15.73 -39.82 33.86
N ASN A 362 14.70 -39.77 34.72
CA ASN A 362 14.83 -40.05 36.16
C ASN A 362 14.69 -41.53 36.53
N LYS A 363 14.36 -42.42 35.57
CA LYS A 363 14.42 -43.87 35.76
C LYS A 363 15.82 -44.31 35.37
N GLY A 364 16.76 -44.07 36.29
CA GLY A 364 18.20 -44.13 36.03
C GLY A 364 18.67 -45.46 35.46
N ASP A 365 19.75 -45.42 34.68
CA ASP A 365 20.71 -46.46 34.25
C ASP A 365 20.23 -47.92 34.05
N ASP A 366 18.93 -48.18 33.95
CA ASP A 366 18.39 -49.46 33.53
C ASP A 366 18.48 -49.50 31.99
N GLU A 367 19.36 -50.35 31.46
CA GLU A 367 19.54 -50.60 30.01
C GLU A 367 18.22 -50.95 29.29
N GLU A 368 17.17 -51.32 30.02
CA GLU A 368 15.82 -51.61 29.51
C GLU A 368 14.94 -50.37 29.22
N SER A 369 15.25 -49.17 29.76
CA SER A 369 14.31 -48.04 29.68
C SER A 369 14.29 -47.29 28.32
N GLY A 370 15.13 -47.67 27.35
CA GLY A 370 15.17 -47.08 26.00
C GLY A 370 15.60 -45.60 25.93
N GLY A 371 15.86 -44.95 27.06
CA GLY A 371 16.24 -43.54 27.20
C GLY A 371 15.07 -42.54 27.07
N PRO A 372 15.34 -41.23 27.13
CA PRO A 372 14.30 -40.19 27.14
C PRO A 372 13.33 -40.27 25.96
N GLY A 373 12.03 -40.22 26.26
CA GLY A 373 10.94 -40.30 25.29
C GLY A 373 10.78 -41.63 24.57
N SER A 374 11.40 -42.72 25.03
CA SER A 374 11.20 -44.06 24.46
C SER A 374 9.71 -44.45 24.41
N ALA A 375 8.95 -44.17 25.48
CA ALA A 375 7.51 -44.40 25.54
C ALA A 375 6.73 -43.54 24.53
N MET A 376 7.08 -42.27 24.38
CA MET A 376 6.49 -41.38 23.36
C MET A 376 6.74 -41.91 21.95
N LEU A 377 7.97 -42.32 21.65
CA LEU A 377 8.34 -42.84 20.34
C LEU A 377 7.67 -44.19 20.06
N ALA A 378 7.53 -45.06 21.05
CA ALA A 378 6.76 -46.30 20.95
C ALA A 378 5.28 -46.05 20.65
N GLN A 379 4.67 -45.07 21.34
CA GLN A 379 3.28 -44.64 21.09
C GLN A 379 3.09 -44.13 19.65
N MET A 380 4.06 -43.40 19.11
CA MET A 380 4.01 -42.91 17.74
C MET A 380 4.13 -44.04 16.70
N ARG A 381 4.91 -45.09 17.00
CA ARG A 381 5.25 -46.16 16.03
C ARG A 381 4.36 -47.39 16.08
N GLU A 382 4.19 -47.97 17.26
CA GLU A 382 3.68 -49.34 17.43
C GLU A 382 2.27 -49.33 18.02
N GLU A 383 2.02 -48.44 18.98
CA GLU A 383 0.75 -48.38 19.69
C GLU A 383 -0.23 -47.42 19.02
N GLY A 384 0.25 -46.51 18.17
CA GLY A 384 -0.54 -45.43 17.57
C GLY A 384 -1.31 -45.85 16.31
N VAL A 385 -2.64 -45.76 16.37
CA VAL A 385 -3.51 -45.88 15.20
C VAL A 385 -3.93 -44.49 14.76
N HIS A 386 -3.60 -44.11 13.52
CA HIS A 386 -3.81 -42.75 13.00
C HIS A 386 -4.96 -42.73 12.00
N VAL A 387 -6.02 -41.99 12.34
CA VAL A 387 -7.28 -41.95 11.61
C VAL A 387 -7.63 -40.53 11.17
N ASP A 388 -8.28 -40.42 10.03
CA ASP A 388 -8.92 -39.19 9.54
C ASP A 388 -10.17 -38.83 10.36
N ASP A 389 -10.83 -37.70 10.04
CA ASP A 389 -12.03 -37.25 10.75
C ASP A 389 -13.25 -38.17 10.54
N SER A 390 -13.22 -39.02 9.52
CA SER A 390 -14.22 -40.06 9.28
C SER A 390 -13.93 -41.37 10.04
N GLY A 391 -12.79 -41.45 10.73
CA GLY A 391 -12.35 -42.62 11.48
C GLY A 391 -11.66 -43.70 10.64
N HIS A 392 -11.33 -43.42 9.38
CA HIS A 392 -10.57 -44.34 8.53
C HIS A 392 -9.08 -44.20 8.81
N GLU A 393 -8.39 -45.34 8.89
CA GLU A 393 -6.94 -45.33 9.06
C GLU A 393 -6.24 -44.77 7.82
N SER A 394 -5.23 -43.92 8.07
CA SER A 394 -4.41 -43.31 7.02
C SER A 394 -2.98 -43.84 7.10
N PRO A 395 -2.62 -44.86 6.29
CA PRO A 395 -1.29 -45.46 6.31
C PRO A 395 -0.17 -44.46 6.02
N LEU A 396 -0.44 -43.48 5.14
CA LEU A 396 0.54 -42.45 4.79
C LEU A 396 0.81 -41.49 5.96
N ILE A 397 -0.22 -41.06 6.69
CA ILE A 397 -0.05 -40.23 7.88
C ILE A 397 0.71 -41.00 8.96
N HIS A 398 0.34 -42.26 9.18
CA HIS A 398 1.05 -43.12 10.12
C HIS A 398 2.53 -43.28 9.74
N GLU A 399 2.84 -43.52 8.47
CA GLU A 399 4.21 -43.63 7.97
C GLU A 399 5.02 -42.34 8.21
N LEU A 400 4.41 -41.16 8.00
CA LEU A 400 5.07 -39.87 8.25
C LEU A 400 5.41 -39.68 9.74
N ILE A 401 4.49 -40.05 10.62
CA ILE A 401 4.68 -39.98 12.08
C ILE A 401 5.76 -40.97 12.53
N VAL A 402 5.72 -42.21 12.04
CA VAL A 402 6.75 -43.24 12.28
C VAL A 402 8.12 -42.77 11.82
N LYS A 403 8.21 -42.13 10.64
CA LYS A 403 9.47 -41.58 10.14
C LYS A 403 10.04 -40.49 11.04
N ALA A 404 9.21 -39.59 11.58
CA ALA A 404 9.64 -38.58 12.54
C ALA A 404 10.14 -39.23 13.84
N ALA A 405 9.41 -40.24 14.35
CA ALA A 405 9.83 -40.98 15.54
C ALA A 405 11.16 -41.71 15.33
N ASN A 406 11.34 -42.38 14.18
CA ASN A 406 12.58 -43.07 13.84
C ASN A 406 13.76 -42.11 13.74
N ARG A 407 13.59 -40.93 13.14
CA ARG A 407 14.65 -39.91 13.10
C ARG A 407 15.04 -39.46 14.51
N SER A 408 14.07 -39.25 15.40
CA SER A 408 14.38 -38.93 16.80
C SER A 408 15.09 -40.07 17.53
N GLU A 409 14.77 -41.34 17.23
CA GLU A 409 15.41 -42.52 17.81
C GLU A 409 16.89 -42.65 17.42
N THR A 410 17.27 -42.20 16.21
CA THR A 410 18.68 -42.26 15.76
C THR A 410 19.63 -41.38 16.58
N GLN A 411 19.09 -40.45 17.38
CA GLN A 411 19.87 -39.59 18.24
C GLN A 411 20.37 -40.33 19.46
N THR A 412 21.53 -39.90 19.97
CA THR A 412 21.96 -40.37 21.28
C THR A 412 20.97 -39.92 22.37
N PRO A 413 20.79 -40.68 23.46
CA PRO A 413 19.86 -40.31 24.54
C PRO A 413 20.05 -38.87 25.06
N LYS A 414 21.31 -38.41 25.15
CA LYS A 414 21.67 -37.05 25.60
C LYS A 414 21.28 -35.97 24.59
N GLU A 415 21.51 -36.19 23.29
CA GLU A 415 21.08 -35.26 22.23
C GLU A 415 19.55 -35.18 22.16
N ARG A 416 18.88 -36.32 22.36
CA ARG A 416 17.42 -36.42 22.38
C ARG A 416 16.81 -35.66 23.56
N ALA A 417 17.36 -35.82 24.76
CA ALA A 417 16.97 -35.03 25.94
C ALA A 417 17.13 -33.52 25.71
N SER A 418 18.23 -33.12 25.05
CA SER A 418 18.50 -31.71 24.70
C SER A 418 17.48 -31.17 23.68
N THR A 419 17.11 -32.00 22.70
CA THR A 419 16.06 -31.69 21.72
C THR A 419 14.71 -31.49 22.39
N TYR A 420 14.29 -32.41 23.27
CA TYR A 420 12.99 -32.31 23.96
C TYR A 420 12.94 -31.12 24.93
N SER A 421 14.04 -30.83 25.61
CA SER A 421 14.17 -29.63 26.44
C SER A 421 14.00 -28.35 25.61
N THR A 422 14.56 -28.33 24.38
CA THR A 422 14.38 -27.22 23.43
C THR A 422 12.90 -27.06 23.06
N VAL A 423 12.21 -28.16 22.72
CA VAL A 423 10.76 -28.13 22.45
C VAL A 423 9.99 -27.59 23.64
N PHE A 424 10.17 -28.20 24.82
CA PHE A 424 9.48 -27.81 26.05
C PHE A 424 9.63 -26.32 26.36
N SER A 425 10.84 -25.76 26.21
CA SER A 425 11.09 -24.35 26.46
C SER A 425 10.21 -23.43 25.60
N LYS A 426 9.96 -23.79 24.33
CA LYS A 426 9.19 -22.99 23.38
C LYS A 426 7.67 -23.11 23.56
N ILE A 427 7.19 -24.26 24.07
CA ILE A 427 5.75 -24.54 24.23
C ILE A 427 5.28 -24.49 25.70
N SER A 428 6.17 -24.21 26.65
CA SER A 428 5.87 -24.12 28.09
C SER A 428 4.79 -23.09 28.43
N LEU A 429 4.51 -22.11 27.57
CA LEU A 429 3.43 -21.13 27.77
C LEU A 429 2.04 -21.78 27.90
N PHE A 430 1.82 -22.97 27.32
CA PHE A 430 0.55 -23.70 27.43
C PHE A 430 0.31 -24.34 28.81
N GLN A 431 1.24 -24.16 29.76
CA GLN A 431 1.00 -24.42 31.17
C GLN A 431 0.03 -23.39 31.79
N ASP A 432 -0.09 -22.20 31.20
CA ASP A 432 -1.06 -21.19 31.66
C ASP A 432 -2.50 -21.70 31.39
N PRO A 433 -3.35 -21.87 32.41
CA PRO A 433 -4.71 -22.36 32.25
C PRO A 433 -5.57 -21.52 31.30
N LEU A 434 -5.36 -20.20 31.26
CA LEU A 434 -6.13 -19.31 30.38
C LEU A 434 -5.78 -19.56 28.92
N LEU A 435 -4.48 -19.67 28.63
CA LEU A 435 -4.02 -19.94 27.27
C LEU A 435 -4.40 -21.36 26.83
N LYS A 436 -4.21 -22.35 27.71
CA LYS A 436 -4.66 -23.72 27.49
C LYS A 436 -6.13 -23.76 27.10
N ASN A 437 -6.99 -23.05 27.84
CA ASN A 437 -8.40 -22.96 27.51
C ASN A 437 -8.60 -22.31 26.14
N ALA A 438 -8.04 -21.12 25.92
CA ALA A 438 -8.18 -20.35 24.67
C ALA A 438 -7.71 -21.10 23.40
N THR A 439 -6.84 -22.10 23.54
CA THR A 439 -6.35 -22.92 22.42
C THR A 439 -6.80 -24.38 22.47
N ALA A 440 -7.76 -24.74 23.32
CA ALA A 440 -8.22 -26.12 23.48
C ALA A 440 -9.05 -26.62 22.28
N TYR A 441 -9.81 -25.73 21.65
CA TYR A 441 -10.65 -26.01 20.48
C TYR A 441 -10.78 -24.76 19.61
N SER A 442 -11.53 -24.84 18.51
CA SER A 442 -11.72 -23.74 17.57
C SER A 442 -13.20 -23.37 17.48
N ASP A 443 -13.52 -22.08 17.69
CA ASP A 443 -14.86 -21.51 17.45
C ASP A 443 -15.06 -21.09 15.98
N PHE A 444 -13.98 -20.96 15.23
CA PHE A 444 -13.93 -20.58 13.83
C PHE A 444 -12.72 -21.23 13.16
N SER A 445 -12.76 -21.40 11.83
CA SER A 445 -11.61 -21.87 11.03
C SER A 445 -11.04 -20.78 10.12
N VAL A 446 -9.87 -21.05 9.53
CA VAL A 446 -9.31 -20.16 8.50
C VAL A 446 -10.20 -20.11 7.25
N ASP A 447 -10.82 -21.24 6.88
CA ASP A 447 -11.72 -21.33 5.73
C ASP A 447 -12.97 -20.46 5.91
N ASP A 448 -13.46 -20.27 7.15
CA ASP A 448 -14.59 -19.40 7.43
C ASP A 448 -14.33 -17.94 7.01
N PHE A 449 -13.08 -17.49 6.93
CA PHE A 449 -12.74 -16.15 6.45
C PHE A 449 -12.94 -15.99 4.95
N ILE A 450 -12.86 -17.08 4.20
CA ILE A 450 -12.88 -17.13 2.73
C ILE A 450 -14.27 -17.52 2.24
N ASP A 451 -14.81 -18.63 2.75
CA ASP A 451 -16.03 -19.26 2.26
C ASP A 451 -17.27 -18.90 3.11
N GLY A 452 -17.05 -18.27 4.26
CA GLY A 452 -18.10 -17.84 5.17
C GLY A 452 -19.13 -16.95 4.49
N LYS A 453 -20.42 -17.24 4.72
CA LYS A 453 -21.54 -16.47 4.17
C LYS A 453 -21.40 -14.98 4.52
N ASN A 454 -21.13 -14.68 5.78
CA ASN A 454 -20.83 -13.33 6.26
C ASN A 454 -19.31 -13.23 6.49
N GLY A 455 -18.71 -12.06 6.23
CA GLY A 455 -17.29 -11.87 6.55
C GLY A 455 -17.06 -11.95 8.06
N ILE A 456 -15.87 -12.39 8.48
CA ILE A 456 -15.47 -12.46 9.89
C ILE A 456 -14.65 -11.23 10.27
N SER A 457 -14.85 -10.70 11.46
CA SER A 457 -14.01 -9.65 12.06
C SER A 457 -13.38 -10.20 13.33
N LEU A 458 -12.16 -10.71 13.19
CA LEU A 458 -11.37 -11.24 14.30
C LEU A 458 -10.56 -10.11 14.93
N TYR A 459 -10.77 -9.86 16.22
CA TYR A 459 -10.01 -8.88 16.98
C TYR A 459 -9.02 -9.61 17.87
N LEU A 460 -7.73 -9.44 17.59
CA LEU A 460 -6.63 -9.99 18.37
C LEU A 460 -6.30 -9.00 19.49
N ILE A 461 -6.84 -9.25 20.67
CA ILE A 461 -6.76 -8.34 21.82
C ILE A 461 -5.77 -8.94 22.82
N VAL A 462 -4.50 -8.62 22.60
CA VAL A 462 -3.37 -9.07 23.42
C VAL A 462 -2.63 -7.85 23.99
N PRO A 463 -2.76 -7.57 25.29
CA PRO A 463 -2.07 -6.46 25.93
C PRO A 463 -0.55 -6.48 25.72
N TYR A 464 0.05 -5.30 25.50
CA TYR A 464 1.49 -5.17 25.16
C TYR A 464 2.44 -5.82 26.18
N ASN A 465 2.07 -5.86 27.45
CA ASN A 465 2.84 -6.51 28.51
C ASN A 465 2.87 -8.05 28.37
N HIS A 466 1.89 -8.63 27.66
CA HIS A 466 1.78 -10.07 27.46
C HIS A 466 2.27 -10.55 26.09
N ILE A 467 2.39 -9.69 25.08
CA ILE A 467 2.84 -10.07 23.71
C ILE A 467 4.12 -10.91 23.75
N LYS A 468 5.14 -10.47 24.48
CA LYS A 468 6.41 -11.24 24.57
C LYS A 468 6.27 -12.56 25.32
N ARG A 469 5.33 -12.64 26.27
CA ARG A 469 5.10 -13.82 27.11
C ARG A 469 4.38 -14.92 26.34
N ILE A 470 3.43 -14.55 25.48
CA ILE A 470 2.60 -15.51 24.74
C ILE A 470 3.07 -15.73 23.30
N SER A 471 4.00 -14.92 22.80
CA SER A 471 4.65 -15.16 21.51
C SER A 471 5.19 -16.60 21.45
N PRO A 472 4.91 -17.36 20.36
CA PRO A 472 4.38 -16.89 19.08
C PRO A 472 2.85 -17.00 18.92
N VAL A 473 2.09 -17.33 19.97
CA VAL A 473 0.61 -17.28 19.98
C VAL A 473 0.13 -15.83 19.95
#